data_AF-A0A5C8MP71-F1
#
_entry.id   AF-A0A5C8MP71-F1
#
_cell.length_a   1.000
_cell.length_b   1.000
_cell.length_c   1.000
_cell.angle_alpha   90.00
_cell.angle_beta   90.00
_cell.angle_gamma   90.00
#
_symmetry.space_group_name_H-M   'P 1'
#
loop_
_entity.id
_entity.type
_entity.pdbx_description
1 polymer ?
#
loop_
_entity_poly.entity_id
_entity_poly.type
_entity_poly.pdbx_seq_one_letter_code
_entity_poly.pdbx_strand_id
1 'polypeptide(L)' 'MKEYVTFLLQMIIWSSFSLIEWLSGRDRPFFKGMMLCVFLYIAFLLARKIGLRTRKALWTTTLTAAMYFTCQHFVWEALQ' A
#
# COMPACT_ATOMS: atom_id res chain seq x y z
N MET A 1 11.86 5.99 16.31
CA MET A 1 10.40 5.93 16.62
C MET A 1 9.52 6.31 15.44
N LYS A 2 9.59 7.54 14.92
CA LYS A 2 8.67 8.04 13.86
C LYS A 2 8.69 7.20 12.57
N GLU A 3 9.87 6.78 12.14
CA GLU A 3 10.06 5.92 10.95
C GLU A 3 9.42 4.53 11.15
N TYR A 4 9.57 3.94 12.34
CA TYR A 4 8.96 2.65 12.69
C TYR A 4 7.43 2.70 12.74
N VAL A 5 6.87 3.77 13.32
CA VAL A 5 5.41 4.01 13.34
C VAL A 5 4.86 4.18 11.92
N THR A 6 5.62 4.87 11.05
CA THR A 6 5.23 5.04 9.64
C THR A 6 5.21 3.71 8.90
N PHE A 7 6.21 2.86 9.14
CA PHE A 7 6.27 1.51 8.57
C PHE A 7 5.08 0.64 9.02
N LEU A 8 4.77 0.63 10.32
CA LEU A 8 3.60 -0.10 10.85
C LEU A 8 2.28 0.37 10.24
N LEU A 9 2.10 1.68 10.07
CA LEU A 9 0.90 2.24 9.44
C LEU A 9 0.82 1.86 7.96
N GLN A 10 1.94 1.87 7.23
CA GLN A 10 1.97 1.37 5.85
C GLN A 10 1.58 -0.11 5.78
N MET A 11 2.03 -0.96 6.70
CA MET A 11 1.65 -2.37 6.77
C MET A 11 0.13 -2.56 7.00
N ILE A 12 -0.49 -1.77 7.89
CA ILE A 12 -1.94 -1.80 8.14
C ILE A 12 -2.73 -1.40 6.88
N ILE A 13 -2.25 -0.37 6.17
CA ILE A 13 -2.84 0.11 4.93
C ILE A 13 -2.78 -0.96 3.83
N TRP A 14 -1.62 -1.59 3.63
CA TRP A 14 -1.46 -2.67 2.64
C TRP A 14 -2.29 -3.91 2.98
N SER A 15 -2.38 -4.27 4.26
CA SER A 15 -3.25 -5.37 4.72
C SER A 15 -4.73 -5.07 4.44
N SER A 16 -5.18 -3.84 4.69
CA SER A 16 -6.55 -3.42 4.39
C SER A 16 -6.83 -3.43 2.88
N PHE A 17 -5.88 -2.96 2.06
CA PHE A 17 -5.99 -3.02 0.61
C PHE A 17 -6.12 -4.47 0.12
N SER A 18 -5.29 -5.39 0.61
CA SER A 18 -5.37 -6.81 0.27
C SER A 18 -6.72 -7.44 0.62
N LEU A 19 -7.26 -7.10 1.80
CA LEU A 19 -8.57 -7.59 2.24
C LEU A 19 -9.70 -7.09 1.32
N ILE A 20 -9.70 -5.80 0.99
CA ILE A 20 -10.69 -5.18 0.11
C ILE A 20 -10.55 -5.73 -1.31
N GLU A 21 -9.33 -5.95 -1.76
CA GLU A 21 -9.04 -6.51 -3.07
C GLU A 21 -9.60 -7.94 -3.21
N TRP A 22 -9.39 -8.76 -2.18
CA TRP A 22 -9.94 -10.11 -2.13
C TRP A 22 -11.47 -10.11 -2.10
N LEU A 23 -12.06 -9.18 -1.33
CA LEU A 23 -13.52 -9.00 -1.27
C LEU A 23 -14.11 -8.49 -2.60
N SER A 24 -13.33 -7.68 -3.33
CA SER A 24 -13.65 -7.09 -4.63
C SER A 24 -13.35 -8.05 -5.80
N GLY A 25 -13.10 -9.34 -5.55
CA GLY A 25 -12.68 -10.37 -6.53
C GLY A 25 -13.56 -10.59 -7.78
N ARG A 26 -14.59 -9.76 -8.00
CA ARG A 26 -15.45 -9.72 -9.17
C ARG A 26 -15.43 -8.40 -9.96
N ASP A 27 -14.66 -7.41 -9.51
CA ASP A 27 -14.68 -6.05 -10.07
C ASP A 27 -13.63 -5.83 -11.17
N ARG A 28 -13.93 -4.88 -12.06
CA ARG A 28 -13.07 -4.54 -13.20
C ARG A 28 -11.70 -4.04 -12.72
N PRO A 29 -10.59 -4.37 -13.43
CA PRO A 29 -9.23 -3.97 -13.05
C PRO A 29 -9.06 -2.44 -12.90
N PHE A 30 -9.93 -1.66 -13.54
CA PHE A 30 -9.99 -0.20 -13.40
C PHE A 30 -10.32 0.26 -11.97
N PHE A 31 -11.26 -0.40 -11.30
CA PHE A 31 -11.62 -0.07 -9.92
C PHE A 31 -10.48 -0.40 -8.95
N LYS A 32 -9.78 -1.50 -9.23
CA LYS A 32 -8.56 -1.93 -8.54
C LYS A 32 -7.47 -0.84 -8.58
N GLY A 33 -7.23 -0.28 -9.77
CA GLY A 33 -6.28 0.83 -9.96
C GLY A 33 -6.68 2.11 -9.22
N MET A 34 -7.96 2.49 -9.25
CA MET A 34 -8.46 3.65 -8.51
C MET A 34 -8.30 3.49 -6.99
N MET A 35 -8.65 2.32 -6.44
CA MET A 35 -8.44 2.04 -5.01
C MET A 35 -6.96 2.16 -4.64
N LEU A 36 -6.07 1.66 -5.49
CA LEU A 36 -4.63 1.74 -5.22
C LEU A 36 -4.12 3.19 -5.15
N CYS A 37 -4.61 4.07 -6.03
CA CYS A 37 -4.33 5.50 -5.95
C CYS A 37 -4.81 6.12 -4.63
N VAL A 38 -6.00 5.73 -4.14
CA VAL A 38 -6.54 6.21 -2.85
C VAL A 38 -5.68 5.73 -1.69
N PHE A 39 -5.31 4.45 -1.65
CA PHE A 39 -4.49 3.87 -0.57
C PHE A 39 -3.07 4.46 -0.56
N LEU A 40 -2.46 4.67 -1.73
CA LEU A 40 -1.17 5.39 -1.85
C LEU A 40 -1.25 6.82 -1.31
N TYR A 41 -2.32 7.53 -1.64
CA TYR A 41 -2.53 8.90 -1.17
C TYR A 41 -2.70 8.95 0.35
N ILE A 42 -3.50 8.05 0.93
CA ILE A 42 -3.69 7.94 2.38
C ILE A 42 -2.36 7.63 3.09
N ALA A 43 -1.58 6.68 2.57
CA ALA A 43 -0.27 6.33 3.13
C ALA A 43 0.70 7.51 3.13
N PHE A 44 0.75 8.26 2.02
CA PHE A 44 1.57 9.47 1.91
C PHE A 44 1.12 10.57 2.90
N LEU A 45 -0.19 10.76 3.03
CA LEU A 45 -0.76 11.79 3.91
C LEU A 45 -0.52 11.45 5.40
N LEU A 46 -0.63 10.17 5.77
CA LEU A 46 -0.26 9.70 7.11
C LEU A 46 1.23 9.90 7.40
N ALA A 47 2.11 9.52 6.47
CA ALA A 47 3.55 9.68 6.64
C ALA A 47 3.96 11.15 6.79
N ARG A 48 3.26 12.08 6.11
CA ARG A 48 3.40 13.53 6.33
C ARG A 48 2.91 13.96 7.72
N LYS A 49 1.75 13.48 8.18
CA LYS A 49 1.20 13.85 9.51
C LYS A 49 2.10 13.43 10.67
N ILE A 50 2.86 12.35 10.53
CA ILE A 50 3.80 11.86 11.56
C ILE A 50 5.07 12.73 11.67
N GLY A 51 5.22 13.73 10.77
CA GLY A 51 6.32 14.68 10.80
C GLY A 51 7.62 14.13 10.20
N LEU A 52 7.54 13.11 9.33
CA LEU A 52 8.68 12.70 8.52
C LEU A 52 8.93 13.70 7.40
N ARG A 53 10.20 13.89 7.06
CA ARG A 53 10.60 14.65 5.88
C ARG A 53 9.94 14.05 4.65
N THR A 54 9.25 14.87 3.85
CA THR A 54 8.41 14.47 2.71
C THR A 54 9.11 13.48 1.76
N ARG A 55 10.42 13.63 1.54
CA ARG A 55 11.21 12.70 0.72
C ARG A 55 11.31 11.29 1.31
N LYS A 56 11.53 11.15 2.62
CA LYS A 56 11.62 9.84 3.28
C LYS A 56 10.25 9.17 3.32
N ALA A 57 9.19 9.93 3.60
CA ALA A 57 7.81 9.45 3.58
C ALA A 57 7.38 8.92 2.20
N LEU A 58 7.72 9.65 1.12
CA LEU A 58 7.47 9.16 -0.24
C LEU A 58 8.27 7.90 -0.52
N TRP A 59 9.57 7.91 -0.21
CA TRP A 59 10.43 6.75 -0.47
C TRP A 59 9.92 5.49 0.23
N THR A 60 9.55 5.57 1.51
CA THR A 60 9.02 4.40 2.22
C THR A 60 7.67 3.94 1.67
N THR A 61 6.80 4.87 1.25
CA THR A 61 5.49 4.53 0.67
C THR A 61 5.65 3.85 -0.70
N THR A 62 6.53 4.38 -1.55
CA THR A 62 6.82 3.79 -2.87
C THR A 62 7.51 2.43 -2.73
N LEU A 63 8.46 2.30 -1.80
CA LEU A 63 9.19 1.04 -1.59
C LEU A 63 8.27 -0.05 -1.04
N THR A 64 7.41 0.27 -0.07
CA THR A 64 6.41 -0.68 0.45
C THR A 64 5.35 -1.03 -0.60
N ALA A 65 4.93 -0.08 -1.44
CA ALA A 65 4.04 -0.35 -2.57
C ALA A 65 4.65 -1.30 -3.59
N ALA A 66 5.91 -1.05 -3.98
CA ALA A 66 6.62 -1.89 -4.93
C ALA A 66 6.76 -3.32 -4.37
N MET A 67 7.17 -3.46 -3.10
CA MET A 67 7.24 -4.76 -2.44
C MET A 67 5.88 -5.48 -2.41
N TYR A 68 4.80 -4.76 -2.11
CA TYR A 68 3.46 -5.33 -2.08
C TYR A 68 3.05 -5.86 -3.47
N PHE A 69 3.22 -5.07 -4.52
CA PHE A 69 2.93 -5.49 -5.89
C PHE A 69 3.74 -6.70 -6.34
N THR A 70 5.05 -6.73 -6.04
CA THR A 70 5.91 -7.87 -6.39
C THR A 70 5.47 -9.13 -5.63
N CYS A 71 5.14 -9.01 -4.35
CA CYS A 71 4.65 -10.13 -3.55
C CYS A 71 3.30 -10.63 -4.07
N GLN A 72 2.40 -9.72 -4.43
CA GLN A 72 1.08 -10.06 -4.95
C GLN A 72 1.16 -10.77 -6.31
N HIS A 73 2.03 -10.29 -7.22
CA HIS A 73 2.29 -10.95 -8.50
C HIS A 73 2.85 -12.36 -8.29
N PHE A 74 3.78 -12.52 -7.34
CA PHE A 74 4.36 -13.82 -7.02
C PHE A 74 3.34 -14.79 -6.41
N VAL A 75 2.46 -14.30 -5.52
CA VAL A 75 1.37 -15.11 -4.96
C VAL A 75 0.39 -15.55 -6.04
N TRP A 76 0.08 -14.69 -7.01
CA TRP A 76 -0.82 -15.03 -8.11
C TRP A 76 -0.23 -16.08 -9.05
N GLU A 77 1.07 -15.97 -9.36
CA GLU A 77 1.82 -16.98 -10.13
C GLU A 77 1.93 -18.32 -9.39
N ALA A 78 2.10 -18.29 -8.06
CA ALA A 78 2.23 -19.51 -7.25
C ALA A 78 0.91 -20.25 -7.00
N LEU A 79 -0.24 -19.60 -7.27
CA LEU A 79 -1.58 -20.17 -7.10
C LEU A 79 -2.17 -20.74 -8.41
N GLN A 80 -1.49 -20.57 -9.55
CA GLN A 80 -1.81 -21.21 -10.84
C GLN A 80 -1.12 -22.56 -10.99
#